data_AF-A0A0D0GNC5-F1
#
_entry.id   AF-A0A0D0GNC5-F1
#
_cell.length_a   1.000
_cell.length_b   1.000
_cell.length_c   1.000
_cell.angle_alpha   90.00
_cell.angle_beta   90.00
_cell.angle_gamma   90.00
#
_symmetry.space_group_name_H-M   'P 1'
#
loop_
_entity.id
_entity.type
_entity.pdbx_description
1 polymer ?
#
loop_
_entity_poly.entity_id
_entity_poly.type
_entity_poly.pdbx_seq_one_letter_code
_entity_poly.pdbx_strand_id
1 'polypeptide(L)' 'MKNLELKNLGVQELNANEMSTIEGGGLIGNIFGVIGAVATTVGGVVNTVGTVVGNTVKFGLTQLFTILGSL' A
#
# COMPACT_ATOMS: atom_id res chain seq x y z
N MET A 1 34.44 12.62 23.29
CA MET A 1 33.76 13.92 23.18
C MET A 1 33.03 14.16 24.49
N LYS A 2 33.02 15.39 25.03
CA LYS A 2 32.24 15.71 26.25
C LYS A 2 30.76 15.79 25.86
N ASN A 3 29.85 15.40 26.76
CA ASN A 3 28.40 15.52 26.50
C ASN A 3 28.03 16.99 26.28
N LEU A 4 27.19 17.25 25.26
CA LEU A 4 26.63 18.56 25.00
C LEU A 4 25.36 18.75 25.82
N GLU A 5 25.37 19.71 26.75
CA GLU A 5 24.16 20.14 27.45
C GLU A 5 23.46 21.24 26.63
N LEU A 6 22.35 20.89 25.97
CA LEU A 6 21.60 21.78 25.09
C LEU A 6 21.00 23.00 25.83
N LYS A 7 20.78 22.87 27.15
CA LYS A 7 20.29 23.93 28.04
C LYS A 7 21.13 25.21 28.00
N ASN A 8 22.45 25.09 27.78
CA ASN A 8 23.36 26.25 27.74
C ASN A 8 23.47 26.87 26.33
N LEU A 9 22.76 26.33 25.34
CA LEU A 9 22.82 26.76 23.94
C LEU A 9 21.56 27.51 23.48
N GLY A 10 20.58 27.69 24.37
CA GLY A 10 19.32 28.39 24.04
C GLY A 10 18.47 27.68 22.98
N VAL A 11 18.72 26.39 22.73
CA VAL A 11 17.96 25.56 21.79
C VAL A 11 16.94 24.70 22.55
N GLN A 12 15.80 24.43 21.91
CA GLN A 12 14.77 23.54 22.45
C GLN A 12 15.11 22.08 22.13
N GLU A 13 14.99 21.19 23.11
CA GLU A 13 15.00 19.74 22.87
C GLU A 13 13.69 19.33 22.17
N LEU A 14 13.84 18.75 20.98
CA LEU A 14 12.73 18.24 20.17
C LEU A 14 12.17 16.97 20.82
N ASN A 15 10.85 16.90 21.01
CA ASN A 15 10.22 15.67 21.47
C ASN A 15 9.93 14.71 20.30
N ALA A 16 9.62 13.44 20.61
CA ALA A 16 9.40 12.41 19.60
C ALA A 16 8.28 12.73 18.59
N ASN A 17 7.22 13.42 19.01
CA ASN A 17 6.09 13.78 18.14
C ASN A 17 6.48 14.91 17.17
N GLU A 18 7.23 15.89 17.66
CA GLU A 18 7.76 16.96 16.82
C GLU A 18 8.78 16.39 15.81
N MET A 19 9.61 15.43 16.24
CA MET A 19 10.55 14.70 15.38
C MET A 19 9.84 13.93 14.26
N SER A 20 8.78 13.18 14.57
CA SER A 20 8.05 12.43 13.56
C SER A 20 7.41 13.34 12.51
N THR A 21 7.10 14.58 12.86
CA THR A 21 6.47 15.54 11.94
C THR A 21 7.49 16.16 10.98
N ILE A 22 8.73 16.39 11.44
CA ILE A 22 9.85 16.91 10.64
C ILE A 22 10.38 15.84 9.67
N GLU A 23 10.43 14.57 10.09
CA GLU A 23 10.89 13.44 9.27
C GLU A 23 9.85 12.97 8.23
N GLY A 24 8.92 13.84 7.85
CA GLY A 24 7.91 13.55 6.83
C GLY A 24 6.66 12.81 7.34
N GLY A 25 6.58 12.45 8.63
CA GLY A 25 5.40 11.81 9.25
C GLY A 25 4.24 12.76 9.57
N GLY A 26 4.29 14.02 9.12
CA GLY A 26 3.17 14.95 9.21
C GLY A 26 2.03 14.61 8.24
N LEU A 27 1.16 15.60 7.96
CA LEU A 27 0.01 15.44 7.06
C LEU A 27 0.37 14.81 5.70
N ILE A 28 1.51 15.19 5.13
CA ILE A 28 1.99 14.67 3.84
C ILE A 28 2.33 13.18 3.93
N GLY A 29 3.04 12.73 4.98
CA GLY A 29 3.33 11.31 5.19
C GLY A 29 2.07 10.47 5.39
N ASN A 30 1.10 11.02 6.12
CA ASN A 30 -0.20 10.37 6.31
C ASN A 30 -0.96 10.22 4.99
N ILE A 31 -0.95 11.26 4.14
CA ILE A 31 -1.57 11.20 2.80
C ILE A 31 -0.90 10.13 1.93
N PHE A 32 0.43 10.07 1.89
CA PHE A 32 1.13 9.02 1.14
C PHE A 32 0.85 7.62 1.68
N GLY A 33 0.72 7.46 3.00
CA GLY A 33 0.28 6.21 3.62
C GLY A 33 -1.10 5.78 3.15
N VAL A 34 -2.07 6.70 3.13
CA VAL A 34 -3.43 6.43 2.63
C VAL A 34 -3.42 6.10 1.15
N ILE A 35 -2.70 6.86 0.33
CA ILE A 35 -2.57 6.59 -1.12
C ILE A 35 -1.97 5.20 -1.36
N GLY A 36 -0.93 4.84 -0.61
CA GLY A 36 -0.31 3.51 -0.69
C GLY A 36 -1.32 2.40 -0.36
N ALA A 37 -2.06 2.55 0.74
CA ALA A 37 -3.09 1.60 1.14
C ALA A 37 -4.19 1.45 0.08
N VAL A 38 -4.69 2.56 -0.46
CA VAL A 38 -5.70 2.57 -1.54
C VAL A 38 -5.16 1.87 -2.78
N ALA A 39 -3.94 2.17 -3.20
CA ALA A 39 -3.31 1.52 -4.36
C ALA A 39 -3.19 0.00 -4.17
N THR A 40 -2.79 -0.45 -2.98
CA THR A 40 -2.73 -1.88 -2.65
C THR A 40 -4.11 -2.53 -2.70
N THR A 41 -5.13 -1.91 -2.10
CA THR A 41 -6.49 -2.45 -2.11
C THR A 41 -7.06 -2.53 -3.53
N VAL A 42 -6.95 -1.45 -4.30
CA VAL A 42 -7.44 -1.40 -5.68
C VAL A 42 -6.71 -2.42 -6.55
N GLY A 43 -5.38 -2.51 -6.44
CA GLY A 43 -4.59 -3.51 -7.16
C GLY A 43 -5.03 -4.95 -6.82
N GLY A 44 -5.29 -5.22 -5.54
CA GLY A 44 -5.82 -6.51 -5.10
C GLY A 44 -7.17 -6.86 -5.74
N VAL A 45 -8.12 -5.92 -5.71
CA VAL A 45 -9.46 -6.10 -6.32
C VAL A 45 -9.35 -6.37 -7.82
N VAL A 46 -8.57 -5.57 -8.55
CA VAL A 46 -8.37 -5.75 -10.00
C VAL A 46 -7.81 -7.13 -10.32
N ASN A 47 -6.80 -7.59 -9.57
CA ASN A 47 -6.20 -8.91 -9.75
C ASN A 47 -7.20 -10.05 -9.48
N THR A 48 -8.00 -9.92 -8.42
CA THR A 48 -9.05 -10.90 -8.10
C THR A 48 -10.09 -10.96 -9.21
N VAL A 49 -10.59 -9.81 -9.67
CA VAL A 49 -11.57 -9.75 -10.76
C VAL A 49 -11.00 -10.36 -12.05
N GLY A 50 -9.77 -10.01 -12.41
CA GLY A 50 -9.09 -10.58 -13.58
C GLY A 50 -8.98 -12.11 -13.51
N THR A 51 -8.68 -12.64 -12.33
CA THR A 51 -8.61 -14.08 -12.09
C THR A 51 -9.98 -14.76 -12.23
N VAL A 52 -11.02 -14.20 -11.61
CA VAL A 52 -12.39 -14.74 -11.68
C VAL A 52 -12.87 -14.76 -13.13
N VAL A 53 -12.78 -13.63 -13.83
CA VAL A 53 -13.19 -13.53 -15.24
C VAL A 53 -12.39 -14.51 -16.11
N GLY A 54 -11.07 -14.56 -15.95
CA GLY A 54 -10.21 -15.48 -16.69
C GLY A 54 -10.60 -16.95 -16.47
N ASN A 55 -10.90 -17.33 -15.23
CA ASN A 55 -11.33 -18.69 -14.89
C ASN A 55 -12.72 -19.01 -15.45
N THR A 56 -13.67 -18.09 -15.35
CA THR A 56 -15.02 -18.26 -15.92
C THR A 56 -14.98 -18.43 -17.44
N VAL A 57 -14.20 -17.62 -18.15
CA VAL A 57 -14.03 -17.75 -19.60
C VAL A 57 -13.39 -19.08 -19.97
N LYS A 58 -12.31 -19.47 -19.28
CA LYS A 58 -11.65 -20.77 -19.49
C LYS A 58 -12.62 -21.92 -19.29
N PHE A 59 -13.38 -21.91 -18.21
CA PHE A 59 -14.40 -22.92 -17.93
C PHE A 59 -15.43 -23.00 -19.06
N GLY A 60 -16.00 -21.86 -19.49
CA GLY A 60 -16.95 -21.83 -20.59
C GLY A 60 -16.39 -22.40 -21.90
N LEU A 61 -15.14 -22.05 -22.26
CA LEU A 61 -14.46 -22.59 -23.43
C LEU A 61 -14.23 -24.10 -23.30
N THR A 62 -13.78 -24.57 -22.14
CA THR A 62 -13.60 -26.01 -21.88
C THR A 62 -14.90 -26.76 -22.06
N GLN A 63 -16.00 -26.29 -21.46
CA GLN A 63 -17.31 -26.93 -21.59
C GLN A 63 -17.77 -26.98 -23.06
N LEU A 64 -17.58 -25.90 -23.82
CA LEU A 64 -17.92 -25.85 -25.24
C LEU A 64 -17.14 -26.91 -26.04
N PHE A 65 -15.83 -27.01 -25.86
CA PHE A 65 -15.02 -28.00 -26.56
C PHE A 65 -15.32 -29.43 -26.12
N THR A 66 -15.65 -29.67 -24.85
CA THR A 66 -16.10 -30.98 -24.39
C THR A 66 -17.38 -31.41 -25.12
N ILE A 67 -18.36 -30.52 -25.27
CA ILE A 67 -19.60 -30.82 -25.98
C ILE A 67 -19.34 -31.06 -27.47
N LEU A 68 -18.62 -30.16 -28.14
CA LEU A 68 -18.36 -30.26 -29.57
C LEU A 68 -17.45 -31.44 -29.94
N GLY A 69 -16.47 -31.78 -29.09
CA GLY A 69 -15.60 -32.94 -29.30
C GLY A 69 -16.27 -34.28 -28.98
N SER A 70 -17.47 -34.26 -28.39
CA SER A 70 -18.27 -35.46 -28.10
C SER A 70 -19.35 -35.75 -29.15
N LEU A 71 -19.51 -34.87 -30.15
CA LEU A 71 -20.47 -34.98 -31.25
C LEU A 71 -19.81 -35.58 -32.50
#